data_AF-A0A267MFA0-F1
#
_entry.id   AF-A0A267MFA0-F1
#
_cell.length_a   1.000
_cell.length_b   1.000
_cell.length_c   1.000
_cell.angle_alpha   90.00
_cell.angle_beta   90.00
_cell.angle_gamma   90.00
#
_symmetry.space_group_name_H-M   'P 1'
#
loop_
_entity.id
_entity.type
_entity.pdbx_description
1 polymer ?
#
loop_
_entity_poly.entity_id
_entity_poly.type
_entity_poly.pdbx_seq_one_letter_code
_entity_poly.pdbx_strand_id
1 'polypeptide(L)' 'MLFLVLIVYGIIGIIEITPLVKKKKKKDLVVYLVLYTSALVLSVLISIGVKIPSPAIPIQKMVESIIGKQG' A
#
# COMPACT_ATOMS: atom_id res chain seq x y z
N MET A 1 0.32 15.75 -8.91
CA MET A 1 0.70 14.50 -8.21
C MET A 1 -0.14 13.30 -8.63
N LEU A 2 -1.48 13.39 -8.64
CA LEU A 2 -2.35 12.27 -9.03
C LEU A 2 -1.98 11.60 -10.37
N PHE A 3 -1.81 12.37 -11.45
CA PHE A 3 -1.42 11.82 -12.76
C PHE A 3 -0.11 11.03 -12.71
N LEU A 4 0.88 11.51 -11.97
CA LEU A 4 2.17 10.83 -11.78
C LEU A 4 1.98 9.51 -11.01
N VAL A 5 1.15 9.51 -9.96
CA VAL A 5 0.78 8.30 -9.22
C VAL A 5 0.17 7.26 -10.15
N LEU A 6 -0.81 7.65 -10.99
CA LEU A 6 -1.46 6.74 -11.92
C LEU A 6 -0.49 6.17 -12.98
N ILE A 7 0.40 7.00 -13.52
CA ILE A 7 1.41 6.55 -14.50
C ILE A 7 2.38 5.56 -13.88
N VAL A 8 2.95 5.88 -12.72
CA VAL A 8 3.93 5.02 -12.03
C VAL A 8 3.29 3.69 -11.63
N TYR A 9 2.13 3.73 -11.00
CA TYR A 9 1.42 2.50 -10.66
C TYR A 9 1.02 1.73 -11.91
N GLY A 10 0.57 2.37 -12.98
CA GLY A 10 0.26 1.72 -14.26
C GLY A 10 1.45 0.94 -14.82
N ILE A 11 2.64 1.53 -14.82
CA ILE A 11 3.88 0.88 -15.26
C ILE A 11 4.21 -0.33 -14.36
N ILE A 12 4.20 -0.14 -13.03
CA ILE A 12 4.48 -1.21 -12.06
C ILE A 12 3.49 -2.37 -12.24
N GLY A 13 2.20 -2.05 -12.35
CA GLY A 13 1.14 -3.02 -12.55
C GLY A 13 1.36 -3.83 -13.82
N ILE A 14 1.71 -3.21 -14.95
CA ILE A 14 2.03 -3.93 -16.19
C ILE A 14 3.25 -4.84 -16.00
N ILE A 15 4.33 -4.35 -15.39
CA ILE A 15 5.58 -5.11 -15.21
C ILE A 15 5.37 -6.33 -14.31
N GLU A 16 4.60 -6.19 -13.21
CA GLU A 16 4.48 -7.24 -12.20
C GLU A 16 3.26 -8.15 -12.41
N ILE A 17 2.12 -7.62 -12.86
CA ILE A 17 0.90 -8.43 -13.09
C ILE A 17 1.07 -9.33 -14.32
N THR A 18 1.69 -8.83 -15.40
CA THR A 18 1.88 -9.61 -16.65
C THR A 18 2.57 -10.95 -16.42
N PRO A 19 3.73 -11.05 -15.73
CA PRO A 19 4.37 -12.34 -15.47
C PRO A 19 3.56 -13.22 -14.51
N LEU A 20 2.84 -12.65 -13.52
CA LEU A 20 2.00 -13.41 -12.60
C LEU A 20 0.83 -14.10 -13.32
N VAL A 21 0.20 -13.38 -14.25
CA VAL A 21 -0.87 -13.92 -15.11
C VAL A 21 -0.31 -15.00 -16.05
N LYS A 22 0.83 -14.74 -16.71
CA LYS A 22 1.48 -15.70 -17.63
C LYS A 22 1.89 -16.99 -16.92
N LYS A 23 2.40 -16.91 -15.68
CA LYS A 23 2.82 -18.06 -14.87
C LYS A 23 1.65 -18.78 -14.17
N LYS A 24 0.40 -18.37 -14.42
CA LYS A 24 -0.83 -18.92 -13.80
C LYS A 24 -0.79 -18.99 -12.27
N LYS A 25 0.00 -18.12 -11.63
CA LYS A 25 0.15 -18.08 -10.17
C LYS A 25 -1.00 -17.32 -9.52
N LYS A 26 -2.20 -17.92 -9.54
CA LYS A 26 -3.44 -17.26 -9.13
C LYS A 26 -3.42 -16.79 -7.68
N LYS A 27 -2.84 -17.57 -6.76
CA LYS A 27 -2.74 -17.19 -5.34
C LYS A 27 -1.85 -15.96 -5.15
N ASP A 28 -0.65 -16.01 -5.71
CA ASP A 28 0.32 -14.91 -5.66
C ASP A 28 -0.25 -13.64 -6.32
N LEU A 29 -0.97 -13.80 -7.42
CA LEU A 29 -1.66 -12.70 -8.10
C LEU A 29 -2.74 -12.05 -7.23
N VAL A 30 -3.54 -12.85 -6.50
CA VAL A 30 -4.58 -12.31 -5.61
C VAL A 30 -3.95 -11.52 -4.46
N VAL A 31 -2.93 -12.08 -3.80
CA VAL A 31 -2.21 -11.40 -2.72
C VAL A 31 -1.60 -10.10 -3.23
N TYR A 32 -0.95 -10.17 -4.39
CA TYR A 32 -0.36 -9.00 -5.03
C TYR A 32 -1.40 -7.92 -5.33
N LEU A 33 -2.52 -8.29 -5.97
CA LEU A 33 -3.58 -7.34 -6.32
C LEU A 33 -4.19 -6.68 -5.07
N VAL A 34 -4.42 -7.42 -4.00
CA VAL A 34 -4.95 -6.84 -2.75
C VAL A 34 -4.00 -5.78 -2.20
N LEU A 35 -2.71 -6.07 -2.12
CA LEU A 35 -1.70 -5.12 -1.62
C LEU A 35 -1.53 -3.93 -2.57
N TYR A 36 -1.40 -4.21 -3.87
CA TYR A 36 -1.20 -3.20 -4.90
C TYR A 36 -2.38 -2.23 -4.98
N THR A 37 -3.62 -2.74 -5.00
CA THR A 37 -4.82 -1.90 -5.03
C THR A 37 -4.96 -1.10 -3.74
N SER A 38 -4.65 -1.69 -2.58
CA SER A 38 -4.66 -0.96 -1.30
C SER A 38 -3.67 0.21 -1.33
N ALA A 39 -2.44 -0.02 -1.78
CA ALA A 39 -1.41 1.01 -1.91
C ALA A 39 -1.78 2.10 -2.93
N LEU A 40 -2.38 1.71 -4.06
CA LEU A 40 -2.86 2.65 -5.07
C LEU A 40 -3.97 3.54 -4.51
N VAL A 41 -4.95 2.97 -3.81
CA VAL A 41 -6.05 3.72 -3.19
C VAL A 41 -5.50 4.74 -2.18
N LEU A 42 -4.59 4.32 -1.28
CA LEU A 42 -3.95 5.22 -0.33
C LEU A 42 -3.17 6.33 -1.03
N SER A 43 -2.42 6.01 -2.08
CA SER A 43 -1.64 6.97 -2.85
C SER A 43 -2.53 7.99 -3.58
N VAL A 44 -3.65 7.54 -4.15
CA VAL A 44 -4.64 8.41 -4.78
C VAL A 44 -5.26 9.34 -3.75
N LEU A 45 -5.72 8.82 -2.60
CA LEU A 45 -6.28 9.61 -1.50
C LEU A 45 -5.30 10.70 -1.05
N ILE A 46 -4.03 10.35 -0.81
CA ILE A 46 -2.99 11.33 -0.45
C ILE A 46 -2.83 12.37 -1.56
N SER A 47 -2.81 11.95 -2.83
CA SER A 47 -2.57 12.84 -3.96
C SER A 47 -3.69 13.85 -4.22
N ILE A 48 -4.92 13.57 -3.77
CA ILE A 48 -6.07 14.49 -3.81
C ILE A 48 -6.24 15.28 -2.50
N GLY A 49 -5.29 15.18 -1.58
CA GLY A 49 -5.25 15.97 -0.35
C GLY A 49 -6.02 15.36 0.84
N VAL A 50 -6.45 14.10 0.75
CA VAL A 50 -7.04 13.41 1.90
C VAL A 50 -5.97 13.20 2.96
N LYS A 51 -6.20 13.76 4.16
CA LYS A 51 -5.32 13.57 5.31
C LYS A 51 -5.56 12.17 5.89
N ILE A 52 -4.64 11.26 5.62
CA ILE A 52 -4.64 9.93 6.23
C ILE A 52 -4.03 10.05 7.64
N PRO A 53 -4.76 9.67 8.70
CA PRO A 53 -4.22 9.73 10.05
C PRO A 53 -3.00 8.80 10.17
N SER A 54 -1.95 9.29 10.83
CA SER A 54 -0.72 8.52 10.98
C SER A 54 -0.95 7.29 11.86
N PRO A 55 -0.55 6.08 11.41
CA PRO A 55 -0.60 4.88 12.25
C PRO A 55 0.46 4.91 13.35
N ALA A 56 1.40 5.86 13.33
CA ALA A 56 2.48 5.95 14.31
C ALA A 56 1.97 6.08 15.74
N ILE A 57 0.87 6.84 15.97
CA ILE A 57 0.33 7.03 17.31
C ILE A 57 -0.28 5.72 17.88
N PRO A 58 -1.15 4.98 17.16
CA PRO A 58 -1.57 3.65 17.58
C PRO A 58 -0.40 2.68 17.82
N ILE A 59 0.59 2.66 16.93
CA ILE A 59 1.75 1.77 17.04
C ILE A 59 2.58 2.13 18.29
N GLN A 60 2.84 3.42 18.52
CA GLN A 60 3.53 3.91 19.70
C GLN A 60 2.82 3.44 20.97
N LYS A 61 1.50 3.62 21.06
CA LYS A 61 0.71 3.16 22.23
C LYS A 61 0.79 1.64 22.42
N MET A 62 0.79 0.86 21.33
CA MET A 62 0.93 -0.59 21.40
C MET A 62 2.31 -0.98 21.96
N VAL A 63 3.37 -0.37 21.43
CA VAL A 63 4.75 -0.58 21.89
C VAL A 63 4.91 -0.19 23.36
N GLU A 64 4.40 0.98 23.77
CA GLU A 64 4.40 1.43 25.16
C GLU A 64 3.65 0.47 26.09
N SER A 65 2.60 -0.20 25.62
CA SER A 65 1.87 -1.19 26.44
C SER A 65 2.64 -2.51 26.65
N ILE A 66 3.55 -2.85 25.73
CA ILE A 66 4.36 -4.08 25.80
C ILE A 66 5.67 -3.83 26.54
N ILE A 67 6.36 -2.73 26.22
CA ILE A 67 7.71 -2.40 26.72
C ILE A 67 7.63 -1.57 28.01
N GLY A 68 6.47 -0.97 28.31
CA GLY A 68 6.34 0.04 29.35
C GLY A 68 6.67 1.44 28.80
N LYS A 69 6.09 2.46 29.41
CA LYS A 69 6.29 3.86 29.01
C LYS A 69 7.74 4.27 29.32
N GLN A 70 8.59 4.41 28.29
CA GLN A 70 9.85 5.12 28.45
C GLN A 70 9.50 6.61 28.42
N GLY A 71 9.57 7.24 29.59
CA GLY A 71 9.19 8.64 29.83
C GLY A 71 10.04 9.64 29.08
#